data_AF-A0A364GKJ0-F1
#
_entry.id   AF-A0A364GKJ0-F1
#
_cell.length_a   1.000
_cell.length_b   1.000
_cell.length_c   1.000
_cell.angle_alpha   90.00
_cell.angle_beta   90.00
_cell.angle_gamma   90.00
#
_symmetry.space_group_name_H-M   'P 1'
#
loop_
_entity.id
_entity.type
_entity.pdbx_description
1 polymer ?
#
loop_
_entity_poly.entity_id
_entity_poly.type
_entity_poly.pdbx_seq_one_letter_code
_entity_poly.pdbx_strand_id
1 'polypeptide(L)'
;MQYIYRKYGRDRAALTAAVTTYRPRSALREAGKALGVDPAIVERVAKQHHWFDSRADLLQRFAEAGLDPDAPLNQQWAAFAAQLLGYPRHLSQHSGGFVISRGKLTRLVPVQNAKMVDRSIIQWDKDDIEALGILKIDVLALGMLSMVRRALDMISEKRGETFELQDIPAEDKATYDMLCDGDSMGVFQVESRAQMSMLPRLRPQCFYDLVIEVAIVRPGPVQGGMVHPFLRRRQGLEPVTFPSEGMEKALARTLGVPIFQEQVMQVAMLAAGFSAGEADQLRRAMAAWKRKGGLEPYVTGRRYGANAGSA
;
A
#
# COMPACT_ATOMS: atom_id res chain seq x y z
N MET A 1 -0.80 4.78 22.94
CA MET A 1 0.66 4.68 23.25
C MET A 1 0.96 4.82 24.74
N GLN A 2 0.62 5.93 25.42
CA GLN A 2 0.97 6.10 26.84
C GLN A 2 0.45 5.00 27.79
N TYR A 3 -0.73 4.44 27.50
CA TYR A 3 -1.21 3.24 28.18
C TYR A 3 -0.21 2.07 28.13
N ILE A 4 0.43 1.84 26.99
CA ILE A 4 1.39 0.74 26.79
C ILE A 4 2.63 0.99 27.65
N TYR A 5 3.17 2.22 27.65
CA TYR A 5 4.30 2.57 28.51
C TYR A 5 3.97 2.42 29.99
N ARG A 6 2.77 2.78 30.45
CA ARG A 6 2.35 2.58 31.84
C ARG A 6 2.17 1.10 32.20
N LYS A 7 1.58 0.31 31.30
CA LYS A 7 1.29 -1.11 31.55
C LYS A 7 2.54 -1.98 31.52
N TYR A 8 3.43 -1.75 30.57
CA TYR A 8 4.61 -2.59 30.35
C TYR A 8 5.91 -1.99 30.88
N GLY A 9 5.96 -0.68 31.13
CA GLY A 9 7.16 0.04 31.58
C GLY A 9 8.01 0.54 30.41
N ARG A 10 8.57 1.75 30.54
CA ARG A 10 9.43 2.39 29.51
C ARG A 10 10.75 1.64 29.25
N ASP A 11 11.13 0.76 30.16
CA ASP A 11 12.30 -0.11 30.04
C ASP A 11 12.05 -1.36 29.18
N ARG A 12 10.77 -1.74 28.98
CA ARG A 12 10.37 -2.95 28.23
C ARG A 12 9.57 -2.67 26.98
N ALA A 13 9.10 -1.44 26.81
CA ALA A 13 8.25 -1.00 25.72
C ALA A 13 8.87 0.22 25.03
N ALA A 14 8.94 0.21 23.69
CA ALA A 14 9.48 1.32 22.90
C ALA A 14 8.97 1.33 21.46
N LEU A 15 9.05 2.49 20.82
CA LEU A 15 8.79 2.65 19.39
C LEU A 15 9.95 2.08 18.58
N THR A 16 9.68 1.55 17.39
CA THR A 16 10.72 1.11 16.46
C THR A 16 11.28 2.30 15.67
N ALA A 17 12.51 2.17 15.19
CA ALA A 17 13.06 3.08 14.21
C ALA A 17 12.46 2.83 12.82
N ALA A 18 12.66 3.81 11.95
CA ALA A 18 12.57 3.65 10.51
C ALA A 18 13.85 4.24 9.90
N VAL A 19 14.62 3.40 9.21
CA VAL A 19 15.82 3.86 8.50
C VAL A 19 15.39 4.63 7.27
N THR A 20 15.67 5.93 7.24
CA THR A 20 15.41 6.75 6.06
C THR A 20 16.65 6.75 5.19
N THR A 21 16.53 6.25 3.97
CA THR A 21 17.61 6.26 2.97
C THR A 21 17.42 7.36 1.95
N TYR A 22 18.51 7.74 1.27
CA TYR A 22 18.41 8.63 0.11
C TYR A 22 17.68 7.93 -1.04
N ARG A 23 16.53 8.48 -1.39
CA ARG A 23 15.75 8.14 -2.58
C ARG A 23 16.17 9.03 -3.76
N PRO A 24 15.80 8.67 -5.01
CA PRO A 24 16.21 9.40 -6.22
C PRO A 24 16.17 10.93 -6.11
N ARG A 25 15.03 11.50 -5.72
CA ARG A 25 14.86 12.95 -5.58
C ARG A 25 15.73 13.57 -4.50
N SER A 26 15.85 12.92 -3.34
CA SER A 26 16.69 13.44 -2.25
C SER A 26 18.17 13.33 -2.56
N ALA A 27 18.60 12.25 -3.22
CA ALA A 27 19.99 12.07 -3.64
C ALA A 27 20.40 13.17 -4.63
N LEU A 28 19.55 13.42 -5.64
CA LEU A 28 19.75 14.50 -6.62
C LEU A 28 19.81 15.88 -5.95
N ARG A 29 18.87 16.19 -5.06
CA ARG A 29 18.83 17.48 -4.35
C ARG A 29 20.08 17.73 -3.53
N GLU A 30 20.53 16.73 -2.77
CA GLU A 30 21.63 16.89 -1.83
C GLU A 30 22.99 16.93 -2.55
N ALA A 31 23.17 16.09 -3.57
CA ALA A 31 24.37 16.14 -4.42
C ALA A 31 24.48 17.47 -5.19
N GLY A 32 23.37 17.95 -5.77
CA GLY A 32 23.36 19.20 -6.54
C GLY A 32 23.63 20.41 -5.65
N LYS A 33 23.02 20.43 -4.46
CA LYS A 33 23.28 21.46 -3.44
C LYS A 33 24.75 21.47 -3.00
N ALA A 34 25.34 20.32 -2.75
CA ALA A 34 26.74 20.21 -2.34
C ALA A 34 27.72 20.70 -3.42
N LEU A 35 27.36 20.51 -4.70
CA LEU A 35 28.13 20.98 -5.85
C LEU A 35 27.91 22.46 -6.20
N GLY A 36 27.05 23.18 -5.46
CA GLY A 36 26.75 24.58 -5.73
C GLY A 36 25.88 24.81 -6.97
N VAL A 37 25.15 23.79 -7.43
CA VAL A 37 24.18 23.95 -8.53
C VAL A 37 23.03 24.85 -8.07
N ASP A 38 22.58 25.73 -8.96
CA ASP A 38 21.46 26.62 -8.68
C ASP A 38 20.21 25.83 -8.19
N PRO A 39 19.59 26.22 -7.07
CA PRO A 39 18.45 25.50 -6.50
C PRO A 39 17.27 25.31 -7.45
N ALA A 40 17.04 26.25 -8.38
CA ALA A 40 15.97 26.14 -9.37
C ALA A 40 16.28 25.04 -10.40
N ILE A 41 17.54 24.89 -10.81
CA ILE A 41 18.00 23.79 -11.68
C ILE A 41 17.85 22.46 -10.94
N VAL A 42 18.30 22.39 -9.69
CA VAL A 42 18.20 21.20 -8.84
C VAL A 42 16.74 20.75 -8.71
N GLU A 43 15.82 21.69 -8.44
CA GLU A 43 14.41 21.35 -8.27
C GLU A 43 13.74 20.96 -9.60
N ARG A 44 14.11 21.59 -10.72
CA ARG A 44 13.64 21.24 -12.06
C ARG A 44 13.97 19.78 -12.38
N VAL A 45 15.24 19.40 -12.20
CA VAL A 45 15.73 18.03 -12.37
C VAL A 45 15.01 17.10 -11.39
N ALA A 46 15.04 17.38 -10.08
CA ALA A 46 14.43 16.49 -9.07
C ALA A 46 12.91 16.26 -9.27
N LYS A 47 12.14 17.25 -9.75
CA LYS A 47 10.70 17.08 -10.02
C LYS A 47 10.44 16.12 -11.17
N GLN A 48 11.23 16.19 -12.24
CA GLN A 48 11.05 15.35 -13.42
C GLN A 48 11.40 13.87 -13.15
N HIS A 49 12.05 13.56 -12.02
CA HIS A 49 12.61 12.23 -11.79
C HIS A 49 11.95 11.52 -10.61
N HIS A 50 11.15 10.50 -10.93
CA HIS A 50 10.52 9.62 -9.95
C HIS A 50 11.36 8.38 -9.64
N TRP A 51 12.24 7.95 -10.56
CA TRP A 51 13.06 6.75 -10.45
C TRP A 51 14.25 6.78 -11.42
N PHE A 52 15.39 6.21 -11.02
CA PHE A 52 16.56 5.92 -11.87
C PHE A 52 17.34 4.77 -11.24
N ASP A 53 17.98 3.94 -12.07
CA ASP A 53 18.74 2.77 -11.63
C ASP A 53 20.25 2.93 -11.80
N SER A 54 20.68 3.85 -12.67
CA SER A 54 22.09 4.02 -12.97
C SER A 54 22.51 5.49 -13.18
N ARG A 55 23.83 5.71 -13.15
CA ARG A 55 24.44 6.99 -13.53
C ARG A 55 24.17 7.34 -15.00
N ALA A 56 24.15 6.35 -15.89
CA ALA A 56 23.87 6.58 -17.30
C ALA A 56 22.42 7.07 -17.50
N ASP A 57 21.48 6.48 -16.75
CA ASP A 57 20.09 6.94 -16.74
C ASP A 57 20.02 8.40 -16.30
N LEU A 58 20.69 8.76 -15.20
CA LEU A 58 20.71 10.13 -14.68
C LEU A 58 21.22 11.15 -15.71
N LEU A 59 22.27 10.82 -16.45
CA LEU A 59 22.83 11.72 -17.47
C LEU A 59 21.88 11.91 -18.64
N GLN A 60 21.24 10.83 -19.12
CA GLN A 60 20.18 10.93 -20.12
C GLN A 60 19.03 11.83 -19.63
N ARG A 61 18.67 11.71 -18.35
CA ARG A 61 17.66 12.55 -17.72
C ARG A 61 18.06 14.01 -17.59
N PHE A 62 19.33 14.30 -17.37
CA PHE A 62 19.84 15.67 -17.35
C PHE A 62 19.70 16.32 -18.74
N ALA A 63 19.98 15.57 -19.81
CA ALA A 63 19.75 16.03 -21.18
C ALA A 63 18.27 16.38 -21.44
N GLU A 64 17.33 15.55 -20.97
CA GLU A 64 15.89 15.84 -21.03
C GLU A 64 15.50 17.13 -20.27
N ALA A 65 16.23 17.47 -19.21
CA ALA A 65 16.06 18.70 -18.43
C ALA A 65 16.80 19.91 -19.02
N GLY A 66 17.35 19.78 -20.24
CA GLY A 66 18.10 20.83 -20.94
C GLY A 66 19.49 21.09 -20.37
N LEU A 67 20.09 20.11 -19.68
CA LEU A 67 21.45 20.17 -19.15
C LEU A 67 22.38 19.34 -20.04
N ASP A 68 23.55 19.86 -20.34
CA ASP A 68 24.57 19.14 -21.11
C ASP A 68 25.09 17.92 -20.31
N PRO A 69 24.83 16.67 -20.76
CA PRO A 69 25.28 15.48 -20.05
C PRO A 69 26.82 15.34 -20.03
N ASP A 70 27.54 15.95 -20.97
CA ASP A 70 29.00 15.85 -21.06
C ASP A 70 29.71 16.91 -20.21
N ALA A 71 28.98 17.91 -19.72
CA ALA A 71 29.52 18.93 -18.83
C ALA A 71 30.11 18.28 -17.55
N PRO A 72 31.36 18.61 -17.15
CA PRO A 72 32.02 17.99 -16.01
C PRO A 72 31.23 18.06 -14.70
N LEU A 73 30.55 19.19 -14.46
CA LEU A 73 29.70 19.39 -13.30
C LEU A 73 28.52 18.40 -13.26
N ASN A 74 27.88 18.16 -14.41
CA ASN A 74 26.73 17.28 -14.53
C ASN A 74 27.14 15.81 -14.40
N GLN A 75 28.31 15.46 -14.94
CA GLN A 75 28.95 14.15 -14.75
C GLN A 75 29.23 13.86 -13.27
N GLN A 76 29.78 14.84 -12.54
CA GLN A 76 30.03 14.73 -11.11
C GLN A 76 28.73 14.66 -10.31
N TRP A 77 27.74 15.47 -10.65
CA TRP A 77 26.44 15.47 -9.99
C TRP A 77 25.74 14.12 -10.13
N ALA A 78 25.68 13.56 -11.34
CA ALA A 78 25.11 12.24 -11.57
C ALA A 78 25.88 11.14 -10.81
N ALA A 79 27.21 11.22 -10.76
CA ALA A 79 28.03 10.26 -10.02
C ALA A 79 27.75 10.29 -8.51
N PHE A 80 27.73 11.47 -7.88
CA PHE A 80 27.43 11.58 -6.45
C PHE A 80 25.99 11.21 -6.13
N ALA A 81 25.02 11.60 -6.95
CA ALA A 81 23.63 11.21 -6.77
C ALA A 81 23.44 9.68 -6.84
N ALA A 82 24.14 9.01 -7.77
CA ALA A 82 24.12 7.56 -7.87
C ALA A 82 24.77 6.88 -6.65
N GLN A 83 25.90 7.40 -6.16
CA GLN A 83 26.56 6.88 -4.96
C GLN A 83 25.72 7.06 -3.69
N LEU A 84 24.97 8.16 -3.57
CA LEU A 84 24.09 8.39 -2.43
C LEU A 84 22.86 7.48 -2.44
N LEU A 85 22.45 6.92 -3.59
CA LEU A 85 21.21 6.15 -3.68
C LEU A 85 21.24 4.96 -2.72
N GLY A 86 20.23 4.89 -1.84
CA GLY A 86 20.12 3.82 -0.84
C GLY A 86 20.98 4.01 0.41
N TYR A 87 21.90 4.98 0.45
CA TYR A 87 22.66 5.26 1.67
C TYR A 87 21.74 5.67 2.83
N PRO A 88 21.98 5.19 4.06
CA PRO A 88 21.27 5.66 5.24
C PRO A 88 21.50 7.16 5.46
N ARG A 89 20.41 7.90 5.64
CA ARG A 89 20.45 9.35 5.92
C ARG A 89 20.29 9.63 7.41
N HIS A 90 19.26 9.06 8.03
CA HIS A 90 19.00 9.19 9.47
C HIS A 90 18.00 8.12 9.93
N LEU A 91 17.99 7.88 11.23
CA LEU A 91 16.94 7.14 11.91
C LEU A 91 15.77 8.08 12.21
N SER A 92 14.58 7.74 11.71
CA SER A 92 13.34 8.39 12.07
C SER A 92 12.50 7.49 12.97
N GLN A 93 11.43 8.04 13.53
CA GLN A 93 10.48 7.28 14.35
C GLN A 93 9.46 6.58 13.44
N HIS A 94 9.25 5.29 13.63
CA HIS A 94 8.13 4.62 12.97
C HIS A 94 6.79 5.20 13.47
N SER A 95 5.85 5.40 12.54
CA SER A 95 4.55 6.04 12.79
C SER A 95 3.65 5.31 13.79
N GLY A 96 3.74 3.97 13.88
CA GLY A 96 2.99 3.17 14.85
C GLY A 96 3.74 1.94 15.39
N GLY A 97 4.90 1.59 14.83
CA GLY A 97 5.66 0.39 15.20
C GLY A 97 6.11 0.44 16.64
N PHE A 98 5.74 -0.59 17.40
CA PHE A 98 5.99 -0.68 18.82
C PHE A 98 6.46 -2.08 19.19
N VAL A 99 7.47 -2.17 20.04
CA VAL A 99 8.03 -3.44 20.53
C VAL A 99 7.78 -3.54 22.01
N ILE A 100 7.42 -4.76 22.44
CA ILE A 100 7.25 -5.11 23.85
C ILE A 100 8.12 -6.34 24.13
N SER A 101 9.05 -6.19 25.07
CA SER A 101 9.95 -7.24 25.53
C SER A 101 9.55 -7.76 26.92
N ARG A 102 9.91 -9.00 27.22
CA ARG A 102 9.78 -9.56 28.57
C ARG A 102 10.77 -8.92 29.55
N GLY A 103 11.97 -8.60 29.08
CA GLY A 103 13.06 -8.01 29.85
C GLY A 103 13.41 -6.59 29.39
N LYS A 104 14.41 -5.97 30.02
CA LYS A 104 14.86 -4.62 29.67
C LYS A 104 15.34 -4.57 28.21
N LEU A 105 14.79 -3.65 27.43
CA LEU A 105 15.18 -3.40 26.04
C LEU A 105 16.65 -3.01 25.92
N THR A 106 17.20 -2.31 26.91
CA THR A 106 18.62 -1.91 26.94
C THR A 106 19.60 -3.09 27.04
N ARG A 107 19.12 -4.31 27.33
CA ARG A 107 19.94 -5.54 27.23
C ARG A 107 20.00 -6.11 25.82
N LEU A 108 19.15 -5.63 24.92
CA LEU A 108 18.99 -6.13 23.56
C LEU A 108 19.44 -5.09 22.53
N VAL A 109 19.02 -3.85 22.70
CA VAL A 109 19.21 -2.76 21.73
C VAL A 109 19.39 -1.42 22.44
N PRO A 110 20.24 -0.51 21.90
CA PRO A 110 20.28 0.86 22.37
C PRO A 110 18.91 1.53 22.32
N VAL A 111 18.55 2.20 23.41
CA VAL A 111 17.29 2.92 23.57
C VAL A 111 17.62 4.41 23.70
N GLN A 112 16.92 5.24 22.94
CA GLN A 112 17.02 6.69 23.03
C GLN A 112 15.66 7.31 23.35
N ASN A 113 15.65 8.53 23.87
CA ASN A 113 14.43 9.29 24.02
C ASN A 113 13.92 9.70 22.64
N ALA A 114 12.61 9.56 22.41
CA ALA A 114 11.98 10.10 21.21
C ALA A 114 11.77 11.62 21.36
N LYS A 115 11.46 12.30 20.25
CA LYS A 115 11.20 13.75 20.25
C LYS A 115 10.05 14.16 21.17
N MET A 116 9.03 13.31 21.30
CA MET A 116 7.93 13.53 22.24
C MET A 116 8.30 13.07 23.64
N VAL A 117 7.98 13.91 24.62
CA VAL A 117 8.17 13.63 26.05
C VAL A 117 7.54 12.28 26.43
N ASP A 118 8.23 11.56 27.30
CA ASP A 118 7.83 10.24 27.80
C ASP A 118 7.62 9.17 26.72
N ARG A 119 8.42 9.23 25.66
CA ARG A 119 8.50 8.17 24.66
C ARG A 119 9.95 7.75 24.45
N SER A 120 10.12 6.45 24.24
CA SER A 120 11.41 5.83 23.96
C SER A 120 11.35 5.17 22.59
N ILE A 121 12.47 5.21 21.86
CA ILE A 121 12.64 4.60 20.54
C ILE A 121 13.90 3.72 20.56
N ILE A 122 13.81 2.54 19.94
CA ILE A 122 14.95 1.64 19.72
C ILE A 122 15.55 1.90 18.35
N GLN A 123 16.83 1.55 18.15
CA GLN A 123 17.51 1.79 16.88
C GLN A 123 17.19 0.75 15.79
N TRP A 124 16.54 -0.36 16.15
CA TRP A 124 16.11 -1.39 15.21
C TRP A 124 14.90 -0.96 14.39
N ASP A 125 14.97 -1.26 13.10
CA ASP A 125 13.86 -1.04 12.17
C ASP A 125 12.96 -2.28 12.02
N LYS A 126 12.05 -2.24 11.05
CA LYS A 126 11.10 -3.35 10.82
C LYS A 126 11.82 -4.67 10.53
N ASP A 127 12.88 -4.62 9.73
CA ASP A 127 13.53 -5.82 9.21
C ASP A 127 14.44 -6.44 10.28
N ASP A 128 15.09 -5.60 11.10
CA ASP A 128 15.80 -6.06 12.31
C ASP A 128 14.86 -6.79 13.28
N ILE A 129 13.68 -6.22 13.55
CA ILE A 129 12.70 -6.80 14.47
C ILE A 129 12.14 -8.12 13.94
N GLU A 130 11.90 -8.20 12.63
CA GLU A 130 11.45 -9.43 11.96
C GLU A 130 12.54 -10.51 12.02
N ALA A 131 13.79 -10.17 11.75
CA ALA A 131 14.93 -11.10 11.80
C ALA A 131 15.15 -11.68 13.21
N LEU A 132 14.88 -10.89 14.26
CA LEU A 132 15.02 -11.31 15.65
C LEU A 132 13.77 -12.04 16.20
N GLY A 133 12.69 -12.14 15.43
CA GLY A 133 11.45 -12.76 15.87
C GLY A 133 10.79 -12.05 17.07
N ILE A 134 11.04 -10.76 17.22
CA ILE A 134 10.53 -9.98 18.36
C ILE A 134 9.08 -9.56 18.08
N LEU A 135 8.24 -9.63 19.11
CA LEU A 135 6.86 -9.17 19.02
C LEU A 135 6.79 -7.67 18.71
N LYS A 136 6.25 -7.37 17.53
CA LYS A 136 5.91 -6.02 17.06
C LYS A 136 4.40 -5.83 17.07
N ILE A 137 3.94 -4.68 17.55
CA ILE A 137 2.56 -4.23 17.46
C ILE A 137 2.54 -2.88 16.74
N ASP A 138 1.65 -2.70 15.77
CA ASP A 138 1.45 -1.42 15.11
C ASP A 138 0.27 -0.66 15.75
N VAL A 139 0.57 0.44 16.43
CA VAL A 139 -0.41 1.37 17.02
C VAL A 139 -0.60 2.55 16.08
N LEU A 140 -1.48 2.37 15.10
CA LEU A 140 -1.75 3.37 14.06
C LEU A 140 -2.74 4.42 14.54
N ALA A 141 -2.46 5.68 14.20
CA ALA A 141 -3.40 6.78 14.36
C ALA A 141 -4.02 7.09 13.00
N LEU A 142 -5.33 6.92 12.89
CA LEU A 142 -6.07 7.21 11.66
C LEU A 142 -6.95 8.45 11.88
N GLY A 143 -6.65 9.55 11.17
CA GLY A 143 -7.35 10.83 11.33
C GLY A 143 -8.86 10.72 11.12
N MET A 144 -9.28 9.83 10.21
CA MET A 144 -10.70 9.60 9.93
C MET A 144 -11.47 9.04 11.12
N LEU A 145 -10.86 8.26 12.01
CA LEU A 145 -11.53 7.83 13.24
C LEU A 145 -11.82 9.01 14.17
N SER A 146 -10.95 10.03 14.17
CA SER A 146 -11.20 11.26 14.91
C SER A 146 -12.29 12.11 14.27
N MET A 147 -12.37 12.13 12.93
CA MET A 147 -13.45 12.80 12.20
C MET A 147 -14.80 12.14 12.49
N VAL A 148 -14.88 10.80 12.41
CA VAL A 148 -16.09 10.03 12.73
C VAL A 148 -16.55 10.32 14.15
N ARG A 149 -15.65 10.24 15.15
CA ARG A 149 -16.01 10.57 16.54
C ARG A 149 -16.61 11.96 16.66
N ARG A 150 -15.95 12.98 16.10
CA ARG A 150 -16.45 14.37 16.15
C ARG A 150 -17.80 14.53 15.46
N ALA A 151 -18.02 13.85 14.34
CA ALA A 151 -19.29 13.88 13.63
C ALA A 151 -20.41 13.26 14.48
N LEU A 152 -20.15 12.12 15.13
CA LEU A 152 -21.08 11.48 16.06
C LEU A 152 -21.39 12.36 17.28
N ASP A 153 -20.37 13.03 17.84
CA ASP A 153 -20.54 13.99 18.93
C ASP A 153 -21.49 15.13 18.52
N MET A 154 -21.30 15.71 17.32
CA MET A 154 -22.17 16.77 16.79
C MET A 154 -23.60 16.30 16.51
N ILE A 155 -23.76 15.07 16.01
CA ILE A 155 -25.09 14.48 15.79
C ILE A 155 -25.79 14.29 17.13
N SER A 156 -25.07 13.79 18.14
CA SER A 156 -25.61 13.58 19.48
C SER A 156 -26.09 14.90 20.10
N GLU A 157 -25.27 15.95 20.01
CA GLU A 157 -25.63 17.29 20.48
C GLU A 157 -26.90 17.83 19.78
N LYS A 158 -27.00 17.66 18.46
CA LYS A 158 -28.15 18.11 17.68
C LYS A 158 -29.43 17.32 17.99
N ARG A 159 -29.32 16.03 18.32
CA ARG A 159 -30.47 15.17 18.65
C ARG A 159 -30.91 15.29 20.11
N GLY A 160 -30.00 15.69 21.00
CA GLY A 160 -30.24 15.67 22.45
C GLY A 160 -30.13 14.28 23.08
N GLU A 161 -29.63 13.30 22.34
CA GLU A 161 -29.40 11.92 22.78
C GLU A 161 -28.08 11.40 22.20
N THR A 162 -27.49 10.41 22.86
CA THR A 162 -26.24 9.79 22.41
C THR A 162 -26.46 9.04 21.09
N PHE A 163 -25.64 9.32 20.08
CA PHE A 163 -25.61 8.64 18.79
C PHE A 163 -24.20 8.12 18.50
N GLU A 164 -24.04 6.81 18.52
CA GLU A 164 -22.76 6.10 18.39
C GLU A 164 -22.66 5.35 17.05
N LEU A 165 -21.51 4.71 16.82
CA LEU A 165 -21.21 4.03 15.56
C LEU A 165 -22.22 2.91 15.25
N GLN A 166 -22.69 2.18 16.27
CA GLN A 166 -23.67 1.12 16.12
C GLN A 166 -25.08 1.60 15.76
N ASP A 167 -25.36 2.89 15.94
CA ASP A 167 -26.65 3.49 15.62
C ASP A 167 -26.75 3.89 14.14
N ILE A 168 -25.63 3.83 13.41
CA ILE A 168 -25.60 4.04 11.96
C ILE A 168 -26.21 2.81 11.27
N PRO A 169 -27.21 2.99 10.39
CA PRO A 169 -27.78 1.87 9.64
C PRO A 169 -26.71 1.21 8.76
N ALA A 170 -26.79 -0.11 8.62
CA ALA A 170 -25.84 -0.88 7.80
C ALA A 170 -25.89 -0.50 6.31
N GLU A 171 -27.07 -0.08 5.83
CA GLU A 171 -27.32 0.32 4.45
C GLU A 171 -28.12 1.63 4.47
N ASP A 172 -27.68 2.61 3.67
CA ASP A 172 -28.37 3.89 3.54
C ASP A 172 -28.40 4.33 2.07
N LYS A 173 -29.61 4.43 1.51
CA LYS A 173 -29.80 4.73 0.09
C LYS A 173 -29.27 6.13 -0.27
N ALA A 174 -29.47 7.12 0.59
CA ALA A 174 -29.04 8.49 0.32
C ALA A 174 -27.50 8.58 0.21
N THR A 175 -26.78 7.86 1.08
CA THR A 175 -25.33 7.71 1.00
C THR A 175 -24.89 7.09 -0.32
N TYR A 176 -25.58 6.03 -0.78
CA TYR A 176 -25.25 5.40 -2.07
C TYR A 176 -25.58 6.26 -3.28
N ASP A 177 -26.70 6.99 -3.26
CA ASP A 177 -27.07 7.91 -4.33
C ASP A 177 -26.03 9.04 -4.45
N MET A 178 -25.63 9.65 -3.32
CA MET A 178 -24.55 10.65 -3.26
C MET A 178 -23.25 10.12 -3.88
N LEU A 179 -22.87 8.88 -3.53
CA LEU A 179 -21.69 8.25 -4.11
C LEU A 179 -21.87 7.94 -5.60
N CYS A 180 -23.06 7.52 -6.05
CA CYS A 180 -23.35 7.32 -7.47
C CYS A 180 -23.17 8.61 -8.29
N ASP A 181 -23.41 9.78 -7.68
CA ASP A 181 -23.19 11.08 -8.33
C ASP A 181 -21.70 11.49 -8.33
N GLY A 182 -20.84 10.69 -7.70
CA GLY A 182 -19.40 10.98 -7.54
C GLY A 182 -19.10 11.99 -6.43
N ASP A 183 -20.11 12.41 -5.65
CA ASP A 183 -19.96 13.37 -4.56
C ASP A 183 -19.34 12.70 -3.32
N SER A 184 -18.03 12.51 -3.38
CA SER A 184 -17.24 11.76 -2.39
C SER A 184 -16.07 12.58 -1.83
N MET A 185 -16.10 13.89 -2.01
CA MET A 185 -15.12 14.80 -1.40
C MET A 185 -15.17 14.67 0.12
N GLY A 186 -14.02 14.43 0.76
CA GLY A 186 -13.94 14.15 2.20
C GLY A 186 -14.43 12.76 2.65
N VAL A 187 -14.85 11.88 1.74
CA VAL A 187 -15.26 10.50 2.06
C VAL A 187 -14.05 9.56 2.02
N PHE A 188 -13.76 8.92 3.15
CA PHE A 188 -12.55 8.10 3.30
C PHE A 188 -12.47 6.97 2.26
N GLN A 189 -11.28 6.80 1.68
CA GLN A 189 -10.92 5.78 0.67
C GLN A 189 -11.51 5.95 -0.73
N VAL A 190 -12.56 6.76 -0.92
CA VAL A 190 -13.22 6.97 -2.23
C VAL A 190 -13.11 8.39 -2.77
N GLU A 191 -12.32 9.26 -2.13
CA GLU A 191 -12.13 10.68 -2.52
C GLU A 191 -11.17 10.90 -3.71
N SER A 192 -10.28 9.97 -4.03
CA SER A 192 -9.28 10.22 -5.08
C SER A 192 -9.96 10.38 -6.46
N ARG A 193 -9.38 11.18 -7.36
CA ARG A 193 -9.92 11.38 -8.73
C ARG A 193 -10.29 10.08 -9.46
N ALA A 194 -9.49 9.04 -9.31
CA ALA A 194 -9.78 7.74 -9.92
C ALA A 194 -11.03 7.08 -9.32
N GLN A 195 -11.18 7.14 -7.99
CA GLN A 195 -12.36 6.64 -7.27
C GLN A 195 -13.60 7.47 -7.61
N MET A 196 -13.53 8.80 -7.51
CA MET A 196 -14.63 9.70 -7.87
C MET A 196 -15.13 9.47 -9.31
N SER A 197 -14.23 9.20 -10.25
CA SER A 197 -14.59 8.90 -11.65
C SER A 197 -15.20 7.51 -11.85
N MET A 198 -14.95 6.60 -10.92
CA MET A 198 -15.38 5.21 -10.97
C MET A 198 -16.77 5.03 -10.35
N LEU A 199 -17.07 5.73 -9.25
CA LEU A 199 -18.36 5.61 -8.55
C LEU A 199 -19.60 5.77 -9.47
N PRO A 200 -19.69 6.76 -10.39
CA PRO A 200 -20.85 6.87 -11.28
C PRO A 200 -20.98 5.73 -12.28
N ARG A 201 -19.87 5.04 -12.57
CA ARG A 201 -19.84 3.88 -13.48
C ARG A 201 -20.19 2.60 -12.75
N LEU A 202 -19.75 2.45 -11.50
CA LEU A 202 -19.99 1.29 -10.64
C LEU A 202 -21.41 1.29 -10.05
N ARG A 203 -21.93 2.48 -9.72
CA ARG A 203 -23.24 2.73 -9.09
C ARG A 203 -23.47 1.81 -7.87
N PRO A 204 -22.76 2.07 -6.75
CA PRO A 204 -22.91 1.24 -5.55
C PRO A 204 -24.35 1.27 -5.05
N GLN A 205 -24.87 0.12 -4.61
CA GLN A 205 -26.22 -0.04 -4.04
C GLN A 205 -26.22 -0.77 -2.70
N CYS A 206 -25.08 -1.33 -2.30
CA CYS A 206 -24.87 -1.94 -0.99
C CYS A 206 -23.43 -1.79 -0.52
N PHE A 207 -23.16 -2.11 0.75
CA PHE A 207 -21.81 -1.96 1.32
C PHE A 207 -20.75 -2.75 0.54
N TYR A 208 -21.11 -3.94 0.06
CA TYR A 208 -20.16 -4.79 -0.65
C TYR A 208 -19.69 -4.20 -1.99
N ASP A 209 -20.50 -3.34 -2.62
CA ASP A 209 -20.08 -2.62 -3.82
C ASP A 209 -18.93 -1.64 -3.51
N LEU A 210 -18.92 -1.03 -2.32
CA LEU A 210 -17.82 -0.17 -1.86
C LEU A 210 -16.55 -0.96 -1.56
N VAL A 211 -16.69 -2.20 -1.07
CA VAL A 211 -15.55 -3.12 -0.90
C VAL A 211 -14.89 -3.40 -2.25
N ILE A 212 -15.69 -3.60 -3.31
CA ILE A 212 -15.19 -3.79 -4.67
C ILE A 212 -14.56 -2.50 -5.21
N GLU A 213 -15.23 -1.35 -5.06
CA GLU A 213 -14.75 -0.03 -5.50
C GLU A 213 -13.33 0.24 -5.00
N VAL A 214 -13.13 0.11 -3.68
CA VAL A 214 -11.84 0.34 -3.04
C VAL A 214 -10.78 -0.67 -3.49
N ALA A 215 -11.18 -1.90 -3.81
CA ALA A 215 -10.25 -2.96 -4.23
C ALA A 215 -9.83 -2.84 -5.69
N ILE A 216 -10.75 -2.49 -6.59
CA ILE A 216 -10.55 -2.52 -8.04
C ILE A 216 -9.79 -1.29 -8.54
N VAL A 217 -9.93 -0.13 -7.89
CA VAL A 217 -9.17 1.09 -8.19
C VAL A 217 -7.79 1.05 -7.50
N ARG A 218 -7.04 -0.02 -7.75
CA ARG A 218 -5.67 -0.22 -7.26
C ARG A 218 -4.74 -0.60 -8.41
N PRO A 219 -3.43 -0.31 -8.32
CA PRO A 219 -2.49 -0.57 -9.42
C PRO A 219 -2.51 -2.00 -9.94
N GLY A 220 -2.69 -3.00 -9.07
CA GLY A 220 -2.75 -4.41 -9.45
C GLY A 220 -3.93 -4.71 -10.39
N PRO A 221 -5.18 -4.57 -9.93
CA PRO A 221 -6.35 -4.81 -10.78
C PRO A 221 -6.44 -3.92 -12.02
N VAL A 222 -5.98 -2.66 -11.95
CA VAL A 222 -5.90 -1.76 -13.12
C VAL A 222 -4.93 -2.30 -14.16
N GLN A 223 -3.72 -2.70 -13.76
CA GLN A 223 -2.73 -3.29 -14.67
C GLN A 223 -3.14 -4.67 -15.18
N GLY A 224 -3.87 -5.43 -14.36
CA GLY A 224 -4.44 -6.72 -14.73
C GLY A 224 -5.67 -6.63 -15.65
N GLY A 225 -6.08 -5.42 -16.06
CA GLY A 225 -7.22 -5.23 -16.96
C GLY A 225 -8.57 -5.63 -16.37
N MET A 226 -8.69 -5.72 -15.04
CA MET A 226 -9.87 -6.25 -14.36
C MET A 226 -11.06 -5.27 -14.31
N VAL A 227 -10.77 -3.97 -14.40
CA VAL A 227 -11.77 -2.88 -14.26
C VAL A 227 -12.85 -2.94 -15.34
N HIS A 228 -12.44 -3.04 -16.61
CA HIS A 228 -13.37 -2.98 -17.74
C HIS A 228 -14.33 -4.18 -17.79
N PRO A 229 -13.88 -5.45 -17.69
CA PRO A 229 -14.78 -6.60 -17.66
C PRO A 229 -15.79 -6.51 -16.50
N PHE A 230 -15.34 -6.14 -15.30
CA PHE A 230 -16.22 -6.01 -14.15
C PHE A 230 -17.33 -4.98 -14.40
N LEU A 231 -16.96 -3.78 -14.86
CA LEU A 231 -17.94 -2.71 -15.14
C LEU A 231 -18.92 -3.08 -16.25
N ARG A 232 -18.45 -3.68 -17.35
CA ARG A 232 -19.33 -4.09 -18.45
C ARG A 232 -20.37 -5.09 -17.98
N ARG A 233 -19.96 -6.08 -17.19
CA ARG A 233 -20.86 -7.07 -16.60
C ARG A 233 -21.83 -6.43 -15.60
N ARG A 234 -21.33 -5.53 -14.76
CA ARG A 234 -22.16 -4.78 -13.80
C ARG A 234 -23.22 -3.93 -14.49
N GLN A 235 -22.91 -3.36 -15.65
CA GLN A 235 -23.81 -2.54 -16.47
C GLN A 235 -24.70 -3.38 -17.40
N GLY A 236 -24.60 -4.71 -17.38
CA GLY A 236 -25.34 -5.59 -18.28
C GLY A 236 -24.90 -5.53 -19.75
N LEU A 237 -23.74 -4.93 -20.05
CA LEU A 237 -23.16 -4.82 -21.39
C LEU A 237 -22.39 -6.09 -21.81
N GLU A 238 -22.18 -7.02 -20.88
CA GLU A 238 -21.54 -8.30 -21.09
C GLU A 238 -22.19 -9.34 -20.17
N PRO A 239 -22.56 -10.54 -20.66
CA PRO A 239 -23.09 -11.59 -19.80
C PRO A 239 -22.02 -12.09 -18.82
N VAL A 240 -22.43 -12.40 -17.59
CA VAL A 240 -21.54 -13.04 -16.61
C VAL A 240 -21.47 -14.54 -16.95
N THR A 241 -20.26 -15.03 -17.23
CA THR A 241 -20.00 -16.44 -17.50
C THR A 241 -18.94 -16.98 -16.54
N PHE A 242 -19.07 -18.25 -16.18
CA PHE A 242 -18.14 -18.95 -15.29
C PHE A 242 -17.61 -20.20 -15.99
N PRO A 243 -16.30 -20.51 -15.90
CA PRO A 243 -15.75 -21.74 -16.50
C PRO A 243 -16.25 -23.05 -15.89
N SER A 244 -16.72 -23.02 -14.63
CA SER A 244 -17.28 -24.17 -13.92
C SER A 244 -18.09 -23.72 -12.71
N GLU A 245 -18.92 -24.60 -12.15
CA GLU A 245 -19.67 -24.34 -10.90
C GLU A 245 -18.74 -24.01 -9.72
N GLY A 246 -17.55 -24.60 -9.68
CA GLY A 246 -16.53 -24.25 -8.68
C GLY A 246 -16.08 -22.80 -8.81
N MET A 247 -15.87 -22.32 -10.04
CA MET A 247 -15.47 -20.94 -10.30
C MET A 247 -16.58 -19.94 -9.97
N GLU A 248 -17.84 -20.32 -10.20
CA GLU A 248 -18.99 -19.52 -9.82
C GLU A 248 -19.00 -19.26 -8.30
N LYS A 249 -18.78 -20.29 -7.47
CA LYS A 249 -18.72 -20.12 -6.00
C LYS A 249 -17.67 -19.11 -5.55
N ALA A 250 -16.52 -19.04 -6.24
CA ALA A 250 -15.44 -18.12 -5.90
C ALA A 250 -15.65 -16.69 -6.44
N LEU A 251 -16.26 -16.56 -7.63
CA LEU A 251 -16.25 -15.32 -8.41
C LEU A 251 -17.64 -14.68 -8.62
N ALA A 252 -18.73 -15.31 -8.19
CA ALA A 252 -20.09 -14.79 -8.38
C ALA A 252 -20.24 -13.37 -7.83
N ARG A 253 -19.72 -13.13 -6.62
CA ARG A 253 -19.78 -11.82 -5.95
C ARG A 253 -19.01 -10.71 -6.68
N THR A 254 -18.10 -11.07 -7.59
CA THR A 254 -17.30 -10.13 -8.38
C THR A 254 -17.54 -10.33 -9.89
N LEU A 255 -18.71 -10.86 -10.25
CA LEU A 255 -19.16 -11.01 -11.63
C LEU A 255 -18.15 -11.76 -12.52
N GLY A 256 -17.53 -12.81 -11.98
CA GLY A 256 -16.57 -13.63 -12.72
C GLY A 256 -15.18 -13.00 -12.86
N VAL A 257 -14.87 -11.93 -12.12
CA VAL A 257 -13.56 -11.25 -12.16
C VAL A 257 -12.82 -11.45 -10.83
N PRO A 258 -11.59 -11.99 -10.80
CA PRO A 258 -10.85 -12.21 -9.55
C PRO A 258 -10.22 -10.90 -9.05
N ILE A 259 -10.97 -10.14 -8.25
CA ILE A 259 -10.55 -8.83 -7.74
C ILE A 259 -9.73 -8.96 -6.45
N PHE A 260 -10.09 -9.93 -5.60
CA PHE A 260 -9.46 -10.14 -4.30
C PHE A 260 -8.37 -11.22 -4.34
N GLN A 261 -7.39 -11.11 -3.45
CA GLN A 261 -6.30 -12.10 -3.37
C GLN A 261 -6.82 -13.47 -2.95
N GLU A 262 -7.80 -13.49 -2.05
CA GLU A 262 -8.49 -14.67 -1.56
C GLU A 262 -9.22 -15.39 -2.71
N GLN A 263 -9.76 -14.65 -3.67
CA GLN A 263 -10.37 -15.23 -4.86
C GLN A 263 -9.34 -15.87 -5.77
N VAL A 264 -8.18 -15.22 -5.98
CA VAL A 264 -7.06 -15.81 -6.75
C VAL A 264 -6.61 -17.13 -6.11
N MET A 265 -6.51 -17.17 -4.77
CA MET A 265 -6.18 -18.39 -4.04
C MET A 265 -7.25 -19.47 -4.23
N GLN A 266 -8.53 -19.12 -4.06
CA GLN A 266 -9.64 -20.07 -4.27
C GLN A 266 -9.67 -20.61 -5.71
N VAL A 267 -9.43 -19.76 -6.71
CA VAL A 267 -9.33 -20.18 -8.11
C VAL A 267 -8.18 -21.15 -8.31
N ALA A 268 -7.00 -20.89 -7.73
CA ALA A 268 -5.87 -21.82 -7.81
C ALA A 268 -6.18 -23.17 -7.15
N MET A 269 -6.86 -23.17 -6.01
CA MET A 269 -7.27 -24.41 -5.33
C MET A 269 -8.28 -25.20 -6.17
N LEU A 270 -9.31 -24.53 -6.69
CA LEU A 270 -10.43 -25.17 -7.40
C LEU A 270 -10.11 -25.55 -8.85
N ALA A 271 -9.34 -24.73 -9.57
CA ALA A 271 -9.02 -24.95 -10.98
C ALA A 271 -7.72 -25.74 -11.17
N ALA A 272 -6.73 -25.52 -10.31
CA ALA A 272 -5.43 -26.16 -10.44
C ALA A 272 -5.16 -27.23 -9.38
N GLY A 273 -6.06 -27.44 -8.40
CA GLY A 273 -5.91 -28.46 -7.35
C GLY A 273 -4.78 -28.14 -6.37
N PHE A 274 -4.58 -26.86 -6.05
CA PHE A 274 -3.59 -26.43 -5.07
C PHE A 274 -4.15 -26.62 -3.64
N SER A 275 -3.28 -26.96 -2.69
CA SER A 275 -3.59 -26.80 -1.27
C SER A 275 -3.64 -25.32 -0.88
N ALA A 276 -4.24 -25.00 0.27
CA ALA A 276 -4.28 -23.62 0.77
C ALA A 276 -2.89 -23.01 0.96
N GLY A 277 -1.90 -23.83 1.36
CA GLY A 277 -0.50 -23.40 1.51
C GLY A 277 0.16 -23.08 0.16
N GLU A 278 -0.01 -23.95 -0.84
CA GLU A 278 0.50 -23.72 -2.20
C GLU A 278 -0.14 -22.49 -2.85
N ALA A 279 -1.44 -22.28 -2.63
CA ALA A 279 -2.15 -21.11 -3.13
C ALA A 279 -1.62 -19.79 -2.52
N ASP A 280 -1.28 -19.77 -1.22
CA ASP A 280 -0.65 -18.58 -0.61
C ASP A 280 0.78 -18.37 -1.13
N GLN A 281 1.54 -19.46 -1.35
CA GLN A 281 2.87 -19.36 -1.97
C GLN A 281 2.80 -18.79 -3.39
N LEU A 282 1.85 -19.26 -4.21
CA LEU A 282 1.59 -18.72 -5.54
C LEU A 282 1.24 -17.23 -5.48
N ARG A 283 0.34 -16.83 -4.57
CA ARG A 283 -0.03 -15.41 -4.36
C ARG A 283 1.18 -14.56 -4.03
N ARG A 284 2.06 -15.02 -3.13
CA ARG A 284 3.30 -14.32 -2.76
C ARG A 284 4.27 -14.22 -3.94
N ALA A 285 4.41 -15.28 -4.72
CA ALA A 285 5.25 -15.30 -5.92
C ALA A 285 4.75 -14.32 -6.97
N MET A 286 3.43 -14.28 -7.24
CA MET A 286 2.82 -13.30 -8.16
C MET A 286 3.04 -11.85 -7.71
N ALA A 287 2.95 -11.58 -6.40
CA ALA A 287 3.22 -10.25 -5.85
C ALA A 287 4.72 -9.86 -5.91
N ALA A 288 5.62 -10.85 -5.83
CA ALA A 288 7.07 -10.68 -5.90
C ALA A 288 7.63 -10.65 -7.33
N TRP A 289 6.88 -11.17 -8.32
CA TRP A 289 7.30 -11.30 -9.71
C TRP A 289 7.73 -9.97 -10.32
N LYS A 290 7.09 -8.86 -9.91
CA LYS A 290 7.45 -7.49 -10.31
C LYS A 290 8.83 -7.02 -9.81
N ARG A 291 9.45 -7.73 -8.86
CA ARG A 291 10.75 -7.39 -8.26
C ARG A 291 11.91 -8.32 -8.66
N LYS A 292 11.68 -9.62 -8.93
CA LYS A 292 12.78 -10.60 -9.10
C LYS A 292 12.54 -11.77 -10.07
N GLY A 293 11.41 -11.87 -10.79
CA GLY A 293 11.06 -13.11 -11.52
C GLY A 293 10.62 -14.26 -10.57
N GLY A 294 10.25 -15.44 -11.09
CA GLY A 294 9.91 -16.62 -10.27
C GLY A 294 8.54 -17.30 -10.48
N LEU A 295 7.91 -17.14 -11.65
CA LEU A 295 6.67 -17.88 -11.98
C LEU A 295 6.94 -19.21 -12.71
N GLU A 296 8.18 -19.49 -13.14
CA GLU A 296 8.52 -20.68 -13.93
C GLU A 296 8.09 -22.02 -13.31
N PRO A 297 8.22 -22.25 -11.98
CA PRO A 297 7.84 -23.52 -11.34
C PRO A 297 6.33 -23.81 -11.42
N TYR A 298 5.50 -22.77 -11.45
CA TYR A 298 4.03 -22.90 -11.42
C TYR A 298 3.41 -23.03 -12.80
N VAL A 299 4.11 -22.61 -13.86
CA VAL A 299 3.64 -22.68 -15.26
C VAL A 299 3.97 -24.03 -15.91
N THR A 300 5.05 -24.69 -15.50
CA THR A 300 5.54 -25.92 -16.12
C THR A 300 5.04 -27.20 -15.45
N GLY A 301 4.68 -27.16 -14.17
CA GLY A 301 4.39 -28.37 -13.38
C GLY A 301 3.08 -29.13 -13.67
N ARG A 302 2.10 -28.55 -14.38
CA ARG A 302 0.76 -29.19 -14.52
C ARG A 302 0.07 -29.11 -15.89
N ARG A 303 0.80 -28.85 -16.99
CA ARG A 303 0.24 -29.10 -18.34
C ARG A 303 -0.13 -30.58 -18.58
N TYR A 304 0.25 -31.50 -17.70
CA TYR A 304 -0.09 -32.93 -17.78
C TYR A 304 -1.41 -33.35 -17.09
N GLY A 305 -2.10 -32.46 -16.35
CA GLY A 305 -3.32 -32.83 -15.61
C GLY A 305 -4.64 -32.43 -16.28
N ALA A 306 -4.64 -31.48 -17.22
CA ALA A 306 -5.87 -30.86 -17.73
C ALA A 306 -6.44 -31.50 -19.01
N ASN A 307 -5.83 -32.56 -19.53
CA ASN A 307 -6.25 -33.24 -20.78
C ASN A 307 -6.59 -34.75 -20.60
N ALA A 308 -6.95 -35.18 -19.39
CA ALA A 308 -7.44 -36.54 -19.14
C ALA A 308 -8.88 -36.48 -18.63
N GLY A 309 -9.83 -36.18 -19.52
CA GLY A 309 -11.25 -36.08 -19.18
C GLY A 309 -12.13 -35.61 -20.32
N SER A 310 -11.91 -36.12 -21.54
CA SER A 310 -12.85 -36.00 -22.65
C SER A 310 -13.06 -37.38 -23.27
N ALA A 311 -14.15 -38.02 -22.88
CA ALA A 311 -14.94 -38.88 -23.75
C ALA A 311 -16.26 -38.14 -24.00
#